data_AF-K1SSS1-F1
#
_entry.id   AF-K1SSS1-F1
#
_cell.length_a   1.000
_cell.length_b   1.000
_cell.length_c   1.000
_cell.angle_alpha   90.00
_cell.angle_beta   90.00
_cell.angle_gamma   90.00
#
_symmetry.space_group_name_H-M   'P 1'
#
loop_
_entity.id
_entity.type
_entity.pdbx_description
1 polymer ?
#
loop_
_entity_poly.entity_id
_entity_poly.type
_entity_poly.pdbx_seq_one_letter_code
_entity_poly.pdbx_strand_id
1 'polypeptide(L)' 'MATSQKFGGNWTEEKLNIFTSYLDAYLIALQNQKFKKIYIDAFAGTGEIETSDGGQYLVGSAKRALASEKKFDHYY' A
#
# COMPACT_ATOMS: atom_id res chain seq x y z
N MET A 1 18.73 21.21 0.88
CA MET A 1 18.76 19.79 1.29
C MET A 1 17.32 19.32 1.38
N ALA A 2 16.94 18.24 0.69
CA ALA A 2 15.61 17.66 0.86
C ALA A 2 15.51 17.09 2.28
N THR A 3 14.60 17.60 3.09
CA THR A 3 14.28 17.03 4.40
C THR A 3 13.68 15.65 4.16
N SER A 4 14.37 14.60 4.62
CA SER A 4 13.76 13.26 4.64
C SER A 4 12.58 13.31 5.60
N GLN A 5 11.37 13.18 5.06
CA GLN A 5 10.15 13.17 5.85
C GLN A 5 10.04 11.81 6.53
N LYS A 6 10.37 11.79 7.81
CA LYS A 6 10.21 10.58 8.64
C LYS A 6 8.77 10.50 9.15
N PHE A 7 8.15 9.35 8.98
CA PHE A 7 6.77 9.14 9.40
C PHE A 7 6.56 7.72 9.90
N GLY A 8 5.72 7.58 10.92
CA GLY A 8 5.28 6.28 11.37
C GLY A 8 6.30 5.51 12.20
N GLY A 9 6.01 4.23 12.38
CA GLY A 9 6.80 3.28 13.15
C GLY A 9 6.31 1.85 12.99
N ASN A 10 6.57 0.96 13.95
CA ASN A 10 6.14 -0.45 13.89
C ASN A 10 4.64 -0.61 13.56
N TRP A 11 3.77 0.27 14.11
CA TRP A 11 2.34 0.27 13.83
C TRP A 11 2.01 0.59 12.35
N THR A 12 2.88 1.32 11.65
CA THR A 12 2.72 1.62 10.23
C THR A 12 2.96 0.38 9.39
N GLU A 13 3.96 -0.43 9.74
CA GLU A 13 4.18 -1.72 9.09
C GLU A 13 2.99 -2.67 9.31
N GLU A 14 2.50 -2.77 10.55
CA GLU A 14 1.33 -3.60 10.86
C GLU A 14 0.10 -3.17 10.05
N LYS A 15 -0.18 -1.86 9.99
CA LYS A 15 -1.26 -1.30 9.16
C LYS A 15 -1.08 -1.67 7.69
N LEU A 16 0.13 -1.54 7.13
CA LEU A 16 0.42 -1.86 5.74
C LEU A 16 0.27 -3.36 5.45
N ASN A 17 0.59 -4.22 6.40
CA ASN A 17 0.43 -5.67 6.27
C ASN A 17 -1.04 -6.09 6.27
N ILE A 18 -1.87 -5.50 7.16
CA ILE A 18 -3.32 -5.68 7.17
C ILE A 18 -3.92 -5.19 5.85
N PHE A 19 -3.53 -3.99 5.41
CA PHE A 19 -3.96 -3.42 4.14
C PHE A 19 -3.62 -4.34 2.95
N THR A 20 -2.40 -4.87 2.88
CA THR A 20 -1.97 -5.77 1.79
C THR A 20 -2.83 -7.03 1.77
N SER A 21 -2.99 -7.67 2.93
CA SER A 21 -3.82 -8.87 3.08
C SER A 21 -5.28 -8.62 2.64
N TYR A 22 -5.82 -7.45 2.97
CA TYR A 22 -7.17 -7.08 2.56
C TYR A 22 -7.29 -6.86 1.05
N LEU A 23 -6.34 -6.16 0.40
CA LEU A 23 -6.35 -5.98 -1.05
C LEU A 23 -6.32 -7.33 -1.77
N ASP A 24 -5.47 -8.25 -1.33
CA ASP A 24 -5.38 -9.58 -1.93
C ASP A 24 -6.70 -10.34 -1.77
N ALA A 25 -7.29 -10.33 -0.58
CA ALA A 25 -8.59 -10.94 -0.33
C ALA A 25 -9.71 -10.33 -1.20
N TYR A 26 -9.74 -9.00 -1.33
CA TYR A 26 -10.68 -8.27 -2.19
C TYR A 26 -10.55 -8.69 -3.66
N LEU A 27 -9.32 -8.72 -4.17
CA LEU A 27 -9.03 -9.10 -5.55
C LEU A 27 -9.39 -10.56 -5.84
N ILE A 28 -9.16 -11.46 -4.87
CA ILE A 28 -9.55 -12.88 -4.96
C ILE A 28 -11.07 -13.04 -4.94
N ALA A 29 -11.77 -12.37 -4.01
CA ALA A 29 -13.21 -12.46 -3.88
C ALA A 29 -13.94 -12.01 -5.15
N LEU A 30 -13.42 -10.96 -5.80
CA LEU A 30 -14.03 -10.38 -7.00
C LEU A 30 -13.46 -10.90 -8.32
N GLN A 31 -12.51 -11.85 -8.30
CA GLN A 31 -11.80 -12.27 -9.52
C GLN A 31 -12.70 -12.80 -10.64
N ASN A 32 -13.85 -13.38 -10.28
CA ASN A 32 -14.83 -13.95 -11.21
C ASN A 32 -16.12 -13.12 -11.32
N GLN A 33 -16.13 -11.92 -10.74
CA GLN A 33 -17.28 -11.02 -10.76
C GLN A 33 -17.13 -9.98 -11.88
N LYS A 34 -18.25 -9.53 -12.45
CA LYS A 34 -18.27 -8.51 -13.51
C LYS A 34 -18.11 -7.08 -12.94
N PHE A 35 -17.09 -6.88 -12.11
CA PHE A 35 -16.75 -5.57 -11.54
C PHE A 35 -15.39 -5.09 -12.04
N LYS A 36 -15.24 -3.77 -12.13
CA LYS A 36 -13.94 -3.12 -12.28
C LYS A 36 -13.34 -2.90 -10.90
N LYS A 37 -12.15 -3.44 -10.69
CA LYS A 37 -11.40 -3.32 -9.43
C LYS A 37 -10.52 -2.09 -9.57
N ILE A 38 -10.77 -1.07 -8.77
CA ILE A 38 -10.07 0.21 -8.85
C ILE A 38 -9.31 0.44 -7.54
N TYR A 39 -8.03 0.73 -7.65
CA TYR A 39 -7.22 1.19 -6.54
C TYR A 39 -7.21 2.73 -6.51
N ILE A 40 -7.52 3.32 -5.35
CA ILE A 40 -7.48 4.77 -5.14
C ILE A 40 -6.77 5.04 -3.83
N ASP A 41 -5.73 5.87 -3.84
CA ASP A 41 -4.99 6.23 -2.63
C ASP A 41 -4.63 7.72 -2.60
N ALA A 42 -5.51 8.49 -1.96
CA ALA A 42 -5.34 9.94 -1.80
C ALA A 42 -4.16 10.33 -0.90
N PHE A 43 -3.55 9.38 -0.19
CA PHE A 43 -2.46 9.60 0.77
C PHE A 43 -1.28 8.65 0.56
N ALA A 44 -1.03 8.23 -0.69
CA ALA A 44 0.02 7.28 -1.05
C ALA A 44 1.45 7.73 -0.68
N GLY A 45 1.65 9.04 -0.53
CA GLY A 45 2.97 9.64 -0.30
C GLY A 45 3.92 9.37 -1.46
N THR A 46 5.19 9.14 -1.14
CA THR A 46 6.27 8.86 -2.12
C THR A 46 6.37 7.38 -2.50
N GLY A 47 5.54 6.52 -1.91
CA GLY A 47 5.59 5.06 -2.07
C GLY A 47 6.65 4.35 -1.22
N GLU A 48 7.46 5.08 -0.46
CA GLU A 48 8.42 4.58 0.53
C GLU A 48 8.29 5.43 1.79
N ILE A 49 8.45 4.80 2.95
CA ILE A 49 8.33 5.46 4.25
C ILE A 49 9.60 5.19 5.04
N GLU A 50 10.30 6.26 5.42
CA GLU A 50 11.36 6.17 6.44
C GLU A 50 10.70 6.34 7.81
N THR A 51 10.79 5.34 8.69
CA THR A 51 10.14 5.40 10.00
C THR A 51 10.88 6.33 10.96
N SER A 52 10.11 6.97 11.85
CA SER A 52 10.67 7.91 12.83
C SER A 52 11.25 7.22 14.06
N ASP A 53 10.81 5.99 14.35
CA ASP A 53 11.15 5.21 15.56
C ASP A 53 12.40 4.33 15.43
N GLY A 54 12.92 4.17 14.21
CA GLY A 54 14.09 3.31 13.97
C GLY A 54 14.79 3.52 12.64
N GLY A 55 14.34 4.47 11.79
CA GLY A 55 14.92 4.69 10.46
C GLY A 55 14.73 3.50 9.52
N GLN A 56 13.69 2.69 9.73
CA GLN A 56 13.38 1.58 8.85
C GLN A 56 12.79 2.10 7.55
N TYR A 57 13.05 1.41 6.45
CA TYR A 57 12.44 1.72 5.16
C TYR A 57 11.31 0.75 4.87
N LEU A 58 10.08 1.24 4.88
CA LEU A 58 8.88 0.48 4.57
C LEU A 58 8.40 0.78 3.15
N VAL A 59 7.96 -0.25 2.45
CA VAL A 59 7.28 -0.10 1.17
C VAL A 59 5.86 0.42 1.43
N GLY A 60 5.50 1.54 0.82
CA GLY A 60 4.20 2.19 0.99
C GLY A 60 3.03 1.45 0.32
N SER A 61 1.82 1.93 0.58
CA SER A 61 0.55 1.37 0.10
C SER A 61 0.49 1.24 -1.42
N ALA A 62 0.81 2.31 -2.16
CA ALA A 62 0.75 2.29 -3.63
C ALA A 62 1.71 1.27 -4.25
N LYS A 63 2.96 1.18 -3.77
CA LYS A 63 3.92 0.18 -4.25
C LYS A 63 3.46 -1.25 -3.92
N ARG A 64 2.88 -1.47 -2.73
CA ARG A 64 2.30 -2.78 -2.35
C ARG A 64 1.11 -3.16 -3.25
N ALA A 65 0.21 -2.22 -3.54
CA ALA A 65 -0.91 -2.44 -4.45
C ALA A 65 -0.46 -2.77 -5.89
N LEU A 66 0.61 -2.13 -6.38
CA LEU A 66 1.23 -2.44 -7.66
C LEU A 66 1.91 -3.82 -7.67
N ALA A 67 2.45 -4.26 -6.53
CA ALA A 67 3.14 -5.53 -6.37
C ALA A 67 2.21 -6.74 -6.19
N SER A 68 0.91 -6.56 -5.88
CA SER A 68 -0.03 -7.68 -5.69
C SER A 68 -0.05 -8.63 -6.90
N GLU A 69 -0.17 -9.94 -6.65
CA GLU A 69 -0.20 -10.96 -7.70
C GLU A 69 -1.37 -10.75 -8.66
N LYS A 70 -2.55 -10.43 -8.11
CA LYS A 70 -3.74 -10.07 -8.89
C LYS A 70 -3.73 -8.55 -9.08
N LYS A 71 -4.13 -8.09 -10.26
CA LYS A 71 -4.09 -6.66 -10.60
C LYS A 71 -5.46 -6.01 -10.45
N PHE A 72 -5.42 -4.74 -10.07
CA PHE A 72 -6.53 -3.82 -10.27
C PHE A 72 -6.61 -3.45 -11.75
N ASP A 73 -7.81 -3.12 -12.22
CA ASP A 73 -8.03 -2.63 -13.57
C ASP A 73 -7.48 -1.20 -13.74
N HIS A 74 -7.56 -0.39 -12.69
CA HIS A 74 -7.13 1.01 -12.68
C HIS A 74 -6.49 1.39 -11.34
N TYR A 75 -5.58 2.37 -11.38
CA TYR A 75 -4.85 2.91 -10.23
C TYR A 75 -4.91 4.44 -10.29
N TYR A 76 -5.35 5.09 -9.21
CA TYR A 76 -5.50 6.54 -9.07
C TYR A 76 -4.86 7.07 -7.79
#